data_AF-A0A3L8Q085-F1
#
_entry.id   AF-A0A3L8Q085-F1
#
_cell.length_a   1.000
_cell.length_b   1.000
_cell.length_c   1.000
_cell.angle_alpha   90.00
_cell.angle_beta   90.00
_cell.angle_gamma   90.00
#
_symmetry.space_group_name_H-M   'P 1'
#
loop_
_entity.id
_entity.type
_entity.pdbx_description
1 polymer ?
#
loop_
_entity_poly.entity_id
_entity_poly.type
_entity_poly.pdbx_seq_one_letter_code
_entity_poly.pdbx_strand_id
1 'polypeptide(L)'
;MAKFAALNAIEVQTLRLSLGLSQQQVADLTKQSLELVQAWETGESAIDAKAEKTLLDIDDVIEMQVFNTCEGIEELFKKEPKRRLAFVVYPTQAVYTQYNPEFLSSLPLTELYNTAAWRIKQECRLQEVDVALVALDPEAYKAYRAENGLSESRESRAKWAATQL
;
A
#
# COMPACT_ATOMS: atom_id res chain seq x y z
N MET A 1 -25.53 6.36 -12.36
CA MET A 1 -24.76 5.96 -11.16
C MET A 1 -25.60 6.30 -9.95
N ALA A 2 -25.83 5.36 -9.05
CA ALA A 2 -26.48 5.68 -7.77
C ALA A 2 -25.60 6.74 -7.07
N LYS A 3 -26.18 7.88 -6.67
CA LYS A 3 -25.49 8.81 -5.78
C LYS A 3 -25.50 8.16 -4.40
N PHE A 4 -24.39 7.53 -4.03
CA PHE A 4 -24.18 7.14 -2.65
C PHE A 4 -24.22 8.39 -1.77
N ALA A 5 -24.67 8.23 -0.54
CA ALA A 5 -24.60 9.31 0.45
C ALA A 5 -23.13 9.67 0.70
N ALA A 6 -22.87 10.95 0.98
CA ALA A 6 -21.54 11.39 1.37
C ALA A 6 -21.13 10.74 2.70
N LEU A 7 -19.83 10.47 2.86
CA LEU A 7 -19.29 9.91 4.09
C LEU A 7 -19.59 10.82 5.29
N ASN A 8 -20.08 10.21 6.36
CA ASN A 8 -20.23 10.88 7.65
C ASN A 8 -18.90 10.89 8.44
N ALA A 9 -18.89 11.56 9.59
CA ALA A 9 -17.69 11.78 10.38
C ALA A 9 -16.95 10.48 10.79
N ILE A 10 -17.69 9.46 11.25
CA ILE A 10 -17.08 8.19 11.66
C ILE A 10 -16.59 7.38 10.46
N GLU A 11 -17.27 7.47 9.32
CA GLU A 11 -16.84 6.85 8.06
C GLU A 11 -15.54 7.48 7.56
N VAL A 12 -15.41 8.81 7.59
CA VAL A 12 -14.17 9.53 7.23
C VAL A 12 -13.01 9.10 8.14
N GLN A 13 -13.23 9.08 9.45
CA GLN A 13 -12.22 8.66 10.42
C GLN A 13 -11.78 7.21 10.17
N THR A 14 -12.74 6.32 9.95
CA THR A 14 -12.47 4.89 9.75
C THR A 14 -11.74 4.64 8.44
N LEU A 15 -12.14 5.34 7.35
CA LEU A 15 -11.45 5.28 6.07
C LEU A 15 -10.00 5.77 6.19
N ARG A 16 -9.75 6.89 6.87
CA ARG A 16 -8.37 7.36 7.10
C ARG A 16 -7.54 6.30 7.82
N LEU A 17 -8.09 5.71 8.89
CA LEU A 17 -7.40 4.69 9.67
C LEU A 17 -7.16 3.40 8.88
N SER A 18 -8.12 2.98 8.03
CA SER A 18 -7.97 1.79 7.19
C SER A 18 -6.92 1.97 6.09
N LEU A 19 -6.66 3.22 5.68
CA LEU A 19 -5.57 3.59 4.76
C LEU A 19 -4.21 3.71 5.46
N GLY A 20 -4.16 3.64 6.79
CA GLY A 20 -2.93 3.77 7.58
C GLY A 20 -2.42 5.22 7.67
N LEU A 21 -3.28 6.21 7.48
CA LEU A 21 -2.89 7.62 7.39
C LEU A 21 -3.12 8.38 8.70
N SER A 22 -2.23 9.34 8.97
CA SER A 22 -2.46 10.40 9.95
C SER A 22 -3.39 11.49 9.39
N GLN A 23 -3.97 12.31 10.27
CA GLN A 23 -4.79 13.46 9.84
C GLN A 23 -3.98 14.46 9.01
N GLN A 24 -2.70 14.66 9.35
CA GLN A 24 -1.80 15.54 8.59
C GLN A 24 -1.57 15.00 7.16
N GLN A 25 -1.37 13.70 7.00
CA GLN A 25 -1.20 13.11 5.67
C GLN A 25 -2.46 13.25 4.82
N VAL A 26 -3.66 13.13 5.42
CA VAL A 26 -4.92 13.41 4.70
C VAL A 26 -5.00 14.87 4.29
N ALA A 27 -4.63 15.81 5.17
CA ALA A 27 -4.59 17.23 4.85
C ALA A 27 -3.65 17.50 3.65
N ASP A 28 -2.46 16.91 3.65
CA ASP A 28 -1.47 17.07 2.57
C ASP A 28 -1.97 16.46 1.24
N LEU A 29 -2.55 15.25 1.27
CA LEU A 29 -3.07 14.57 0.08
C LEU A 29 -4.25 15.31 -0.56
N THR A 30 -5.16 15.80 0.28
CA THR A 30 -6.39 16.46 -0.17
C THR A 30 -6.22 17.96 -0.40
N LYS A 31 -5.04 18.51 -0.04
CA LYS A 31 -4.69 19.94 -0.11
C LYS A 31 -5.61 20.80 0.76
N GLN A 32 -5.85 20.34 1.98
CA GLN A 32 -6.71 20.97 2.98
C GLN A 32 -5.90 21.26 4.24
N SER A 33 -6.48 21.99 5.19
CA SER A 33 -5.83 22.21 6.48
C SER A 33 -6.09 21.05 7.44
N LEU A 34 -5.20 20.87 8.42
CA LEU A 34 -5.35 19.85 9.46
C LEU A 34 -6.65 20.05 10.27
N GLU A 35 -6.98 21.31 10.57
CA GLU A 35 -8.19 21.67 11.33
C GLU A 35 -9.45 21.26 10.60
N LEU A 36 -9.46 21.39 9.26
CA LEU A 36 -10.61 20.99 8.45
C LEU A 36 -10.78 19.47 8.45
N VAL A 37 -9.69 18.70 8.34
CA VAL A 37 -9.73 17.23 8.46
C VAL A 37 -10.26 16.81 9.84
N GLN A 38 -9.83 17.48 10.90
CA GLN A 38 -10.33 17.22 12.26
C GLN A 38 -11.83 17.52 12.38
N ALA A 39 -12.28 18.65 11.84
CA ALA A 39 -13.69 19.02 11.85
C ALA A 39 -14.58 18.03 11.08
N TRP A 40 -14.06 17.39 10.02
CA TRP A 40 -14.77 16.31 9.33
C TRP A 40 -14.95 15.09 10.21
N GLU A 41 -13.90 14.68 10.93
CA GLU A 41 -13.91 13.48 11.78
C GLU A 41 -14.69 13.67 13.09
N THR A 42 -14.88 14.92 13.56
CA THR A 42 -15.73 15.22 14.72
C THR A 42 -17.19 15.51 14.34
N GLY A 43 -17.49 15.65 13.04
CA GLY A 43 -18.82 16.00 12.55
C GLY A 43 -19.18 17.48 12.70
N GLU A 44 -18.21 18.32 13.02
CA GLU A 44 -18.35 19.79 13.02
C GLU A 44 -18.53 20.36 11.61
N SER A 45 -18.01 19.66 10.59
CA SER A 45 -18.24 19.99 9.18
C SER A 45 -18.36 18.74 8.32
N ALA A 46 -19.05 18.85 7.19
CA ALA A 46 -19.09 17.77 6.20
C ALA A 46 -17.77 17.72 5.41
N ILE A 47 -17.36 16.53 4.99
CA ILE A 47 -16.19 16.35 4.13
C ILE A 47 -16.39 17.04 2.78
N ASP A 48 -15.33 17.65 2.27
CA ASP A 48 -15.32 18.17 0.90
C ASP A 48 -15.40 17.03 -0.12
N ALA A 49 -16.25 17.17 -1.13
CA ALA A 49 -16.51 16.10 -2.11
C ALA A 49 -15.25 15.68 -2.90
N LYS A 50 -14.28 16.58 -3.11
CA LYS A 50 -13.03 16.23 -3.79
C LYS A 50 -12.08 15.49 -2.85
N ALA A 51 -12.04 15.86 -1.57
CA ALA A 51 -11.29 15.13 -0.55
C ALA A 51 -11.84 13.72 -0.34
N GLU A 52 -13.17 13.59 -0.22
CA GLU A 52 -13.88 12.31 -0.14
C GLU A 52 -13.53 11.42 -1.34
N LYS A 53 -13.68 11.96 -2.56
CA LYS A 53 -13.31 11.24 -3.78
C LYS A 53 -11.84 10.80 -3.78
N THR A 54 -10.93 11.65 -3.31
CA THR A 54 -9.49 11.32 -3.28
C THR A 54 -9.21 10.12 -2.39
N LEU A 55 -9.81 10.06 -1.20
CA LEU A 55 -9.60 8.95 -0.27
C LEU A 55 -10.23 7.66 -0.78
N LEU A 56 -11.44 7.73 -1.34
CA LEU A 56 -12.13 6.58 -1.94
C LEU A 56 -11.36 6.04 -3.16
N ASP A 57 -10.87 6.92 -4.05
CA ASP A 57 -10.07 6.50 -5.21
C ASP A 57 -8.76 5.81 -4.78
N ILE A 58 -8.14 6.25 -3.67
CA ILE A 58 -6.96 5.58 -3.11
C ILE A 58 -7.31 4.18 -2.57
N ASP A 59 -8.43 4.05 -1.85
CA ASP A 59 -8.87 2.75 -1.32
C ASP A 59 -9.20 1.78 -2.47
N ASP A 60 -9.88 2.25 -3.52
CA ASP A 60 -10.15 1.48 -4.74
C ASP A 60 -8.86 1.00 -5.43
N VAL A 61 -7.83 1.85 -5.50
CA VAL A 61 -6.52 1.47 -6.06
C VAL A 61 -5.86 0.39 -5.20
N ILE A 62 -5.93 0.51 -3.87
CA ILE A 62 -5.40 -0.49 -2.94
C ILE A 62 -6.12 -1.82 -3.14
N GLU A 63 -7.45 -1.83 -3.15
CA GLU A 63 -8.25 -3.05 -3.36
C GLU A 63 -7.97 -3.71 -4.71
N MET A 64 -7.87 -2.92 -5.78
CA MET A 64 -7.48 -3.44 -7.09
C MET A 64 -6.07 -4.04 -7.08
N GLN A 65 -5.12 -3.42 -6.38
CA GLN A 65 -3.77 -3.97 -6.23
C GLN A 65 -3.77 -5.27 -5.43
N VAL A 66 -4.56 -5.35 -4.36
CA VAL A 66 -4.73 -6.55 -3.52
C VAL A 66 -5.27 -7.70 -4.37
N PHE A 67 -6.37 -7.49 -5.08
CA PHE A 67 -6.99 -8.47 -5.94
C PHE A 67 -6.02 -8.98 -7.02
N ASN A 68 -5.42 -8.08 -7.80
CA ASN A 68 -4.52 -8.44 -8.89
C ASN A 68 -3.26 -9.18 -8.40
N THR A 69 -2.75 -8.82 -7.22
CA THR A 69 -1.57 -9.48 -6.65
C THR A 69 -1.90 -10.89 -6.18
N CYS A 70 -3.04 -11.08 -5.51
CA CYS A 70 -3.46 -12.39 -5.02
C CYS A 70 -3.77 -13.35 -6.18
N GLU A 71 -4.46 -12.87 -7.24
CA GLU A 71 -4.65 -13.62 -8.48
C GLU A 71 -3.31 -14.05 -9.10
N GLY A 72 -2.33 -13.15 -9.15
CA GLY A 72 -0.98 -13.46 -9.66
C GLY A 72 -0.24 -14.51 -8.82
N ILE A 73 -0.42 -14.48 -7.50
CA ILE A 73 0.15 -15.49 -6.58
C ILE A 73 -0.53 -16.85 -6.76
N GLU A 74 -1.84 -16.88 -6.95
CA GLU A 74 -2.57 -18.11 -7.22
C GLU A 74 -2.10 -18.75 -8.54
N GLU A 75 -1.98 -17.96 -9.61
CA GLU A 75 -1.45 -18.41 -10.91
C GLU A 75 -0.01 -18.91 -10.83
N LEU A 76 0.82 -18.32 -9.96
CA LEU A 76 2.17 -18.83 -9.68
C LEU A 76 2.11 -20.24 -9.07
N PHE A 77 1.24 -20.45 -8.08
CA PHE A 77 1.13 -21.75 -7.39
C PHE A 77 0.38 -22.83 -8.16
N LYS A 78 -0.26 -22.50 -9.28
CA LYS A 78 -0.69 -23.50 -10.27
C LYS A 78 0.50 -24.14 -11.01
N LYS A 79 1.64 -23.45 -11.07
CA LYS A 79 2.85 -23.89 -11.79
C LYS A 79 3.97 -24.34 -10.84
N GLU A 80 4.01 -23.81 -9.63
CA GLU A 80 5.05 -24.06 -8.63
C GLU A 80 4.46 -24.53 -7.30
N PRO A 81 5.17 -25.34 -6.51
CA PRO A 81 4.67 -25.75 -5.20
C PRO A 81 4.49 -24.54 -4.26
N LYS A 82 3.42 -24.58 -3.45
CA LYS A 82 3.17 -23.60 -2.39
C LYS A 82 4.41 -23.48 -1.48
N ARG A 83 4.83 -22.25 -1.22
CA ARG A 83 5.93 -21.92 -0.31
C ARG A 83 5.65 -20.58 0.36
N ARG A 84 6.37 -20.32 1.44
CA ARG A 84 6.39 -19.00 2.07
C ARG A 84 6.95 -17.98 1.07
N LEU A 85 6.21 -16.90 0.82
CA LEU A 85 6.62 -15.83 -0.09
C LEU A 85 7.15 -14.63 0.70
N ALA A 86 8.08 -13.90 0.11
CA ALA A 86 8.49 -12.59 0.58
C ALA A 86 7.82 -11.51 -0.27
N PHE A 87 7.24 -10.49 0.36
CA PHE A 87 6.70 -9.31 -0.30
C PHE A 87 7.46 -8.08 0.19
N VAL A 88 8.13 -7.39 -0.73
CA VAL A 88 8.97 -6.24 -0.41
C VAL A 88 8.10 -5.07 -0.02
N VAL A 89 8.38 -4.46 1.13
CA VAL A 89 7.78 -3.21 1.59
C VAL A 89 8.85 -2.15 1.80
N TYR A 90 8.46 -0.89 1.87
CA TYR A 90 9.40 0.23 1.92
C TYR A 90 9.25 0.93 3.28
N PRO A 91 10.32 1.00 4.09
CA PRO A 91 10.21 1.45 5.48
C PRO A 91 10.14 2.97 5.62
N THR A 92 10.55 3.73 4.58
CA THR A 92 10.55 5.19 4.59
C THR A 92 10.09 5.75 3.26
N GLN A 93 9.54 6.97 3.27
CA GLN A 93 9.12 7.68 2.08
C GLN A 93 10.26 7.89 1.06
N ALA A 94 11.49 8.12 1.55
CA ALA A 94 12.66 8.30 0.69
C ALA A 94 13.00 7.01 -0.09
N VAL A 95 12.97 5.86 0.60
CA VAL A 95 13.20 4.56 -0.05
C VAL A 95 12.04 4.24 -1.00
N TYR A 96 10.80 4.49 -0.58
CA TYR A 96 9.62 4.24 -1.42
C TYR A 96 9.68 5.00 -2.75
N THR A 97 9.92 6.31 -2.70
CA THR A 97 10.00 7.17 -3.89
C THR A 97 11.16 6.80 -4.81
N GLN A 98 12.29 6.37 -4.26
CA GLN A 98 13.45 5.94 -5.05
C GLN A 98 13.15 4.68 -5.88
N TYR A 99 12.44 3.71 -5.31
CA TYR A 99 12.26 2.38 -5.91
C TYR A 99 10.92 2.16 -6.61
N ASN A 100 9.96 3.07 -6.44
CA ASN A 100 8.59 2.93 -6.95
C ASN A 100 8.07 4.17 -7.69
N PRO A 101 8.84 4.80 -8.60
CA PRO A 101 8.39 6.01 -9.29
C PRO A 101 7.04 5.85 -10.01
N GLU A 102 6.73 4.64 -10.46
CA GLU A 102 5.50 4.27 -11.17
C GLU A 102 4.25 4.23 -10.29
N PHE A 103 4.40 4.08 -8.96
CA PHE A 103 3.27 4.05 -8.03
C PHE A 103 2.99 5.42 -7.41
N LEU A 104 3.89 6.40 -7.55
CA LEU A 104 3.76 7.70 -6.89
C LEU A 104 2.57 8.53 -7.36
N SER A 105 2.04 8.26 -8.56
CA SER A 105 0.87 8.96 -9.09
C SER A 105 -0.45 8.49 -8.47
N SER A 106 -0.51 7.25 -7.96
CA SER A 106 -1.73 6.65 -7.41
C SER A 106 -1.63 6.40 -5.90
N LEU A 107 -0.47 5.94 -5.43
CA LEU A 107 -0.15 5.70 -4.02
C LEU A 107 1.07 6.55 -3.64
N PRO A 108 0.91 7.86 -3.41
CA PRO A 108 2.03 8.77 -3.22
C PRO A 108 2.81 8.56 -1.90
N LEU A 109 2.21 7.92 -0.90
CA LEU A 109 2.81 7.68 0.41
C LEU A 109 3.13 6.20 0.62
N THR A 110 4.26 5.93 1.29
CA THR A 110 4.69 4.57 1.58
C THR A 110 3.72 3.81 2.48
N GLU A 111 2.97 4.52 3.33
CA GLU A 111 1.93 3.96 4.20
C GLU A 111 0.82 3.31 3.38
N LEU A 112 0.44 3.90 2.25
CA LEU A 112 -0.59 3.35 1.37
C LEU A 112 -0.13 2.03 0.73
N TYR A 113 1.13 1.98 0.30
CA TYR A 113 1.72 0.75 -0.24
C TYR A 113 1.83 -0.34 0.84
N ASN A 114 2.20 0.04 2.07
CA ASN A 114 2.30 -0.88 3.20
C ASN A 114 0.91 -1.39 3.64
N THR A 115 -0.13 -0.55 3.55
CA THR A 115 -1.52 -0.96 3.74
C THR A 115 -1.93 -2.00 2.71
N ALA A 116 -1.64 -1.77 1.42
CA ALA A 116 -1.88 -2.76 0.37
C ALA A 116 -1.13 -4.07 0.64
N ALA A 117 0.14 -4.00 1.02
CA ALA A 117 0.95 -5.17 1.35
C ALA A 117 0.38 -5.98 2.52
N TRP A 118 -0.13 -5.31 3.56
CA TRP A 118 -0.80 -5.95 4.68
C TRP A 118 -2.10 -6.64 4.26
N ARG A 119 -2.93 -5.97 3.46
CA ARG A 119 -4.18 -6.54 2.91
C ARG A 119 -3.87 -7.76 2.02
N ILE A 120 -2.84 -7.69 1.16
CA ILE A 120 -2.34 -8.85 0.37
C ILE A 120 -1.96 -10.01 1.28
N LYS A 121 -1.20 -9.76 2.36
CA LYS A 121 -0.82 -10.82 3.31
C LYS A 121 -2.04 -11.48 3.95
N GLN A 122 -3.05 -10.70 4.35
CA GLN A 122 -4.27 -11.24 4.93
C GLN A 122 -5.06 -12.08 3.91
N GLU A 123 -5.24 -11.57 2.70
CA GLU A 123 -5.97 -12.27 1.64
C GLU A 123 -5.28 -13.58 1.24
N CYS A 124 -3.95 -13.56 1.05
CA CYS A 124 -3.16 -14.77 0.79
C CYS A 124 -3.27 -15.79 1.92
N ARG A 125 -3.34 -15.35 3.18
CA ARG A 125 -3.51 -16.25 4.33
C ARG A 125 -4.84 -17.01 4.27
N LEU A 126 -5.91 -16.38 3.79
CA LEU A 126 -7.20 -17.06 3.58
C LEU A 126 -7.11 -18.19 2.54
N GLN A 127 -6.12 -18.14 1.66
CA GLN A 127 -5.81 -19.15 0.65
C GLN A 127 -4.68 -20.12 1.08
N GLU A 128 -4.35 -20.14 2.37
CA GLU A 128 -3.28 -20.95 2.97
C GLU A 128 -1.88 -20.67 2.37
N VAL A 129 -1.64 -19.42 1.96
CA VAL A 129 -0.33 -18.93 1.53
C VAL A 129 0.23 -18.01 2.61
N ASP A 130 1.43 -18.30 3.12
CA ASP A 130 2.13 -17.38 4.02
C ASP A 130 2.99 -16.39 3.23
N VAL A 131 2.76 -15.10 3.46
CA VAL A 131 3.52 -13.99 2.88
C VAL A 131 4.19 -13.21 4.01
N ALA A 132 5.51 -13.13 4.02
CA ALA A 132 6.25 -12.25 4.93
C ALA A 132 6.46 -10.89 4.27
N LEU A 133 6.16 -9.80 5.00
CA LEU A 133 6.48 -8.45 4.56
C LEU A 133 7.93 -8.15 4.93
N VAL A 134 8.77 -7.86 3.94
CA VAL A 134 10.22 -7.66 4.11
C VAL A 134 10.57 -6.21 3.77
N ALA A 135 10.99 -5.44 4.77
CA ALA A 135 11.39 -4.05 4.56
C ALA A 135 12.69 -4.00 3.76
N LEU A 136 12.69 -3.25 2.65
CA LEU A 136 13.88 -3.08 1.81
C LEU A 136 14.99 -2.34 2.58
N ASP A 137 16.14 -3.00 2.73
CA ASP A 137 17.40 -2.38 3.12
C ASP A 137 18.18 -2.06 1.83
N PRO A 138 18.33 -0.78 1.45
CA PRO A 138 19.00 -0.40 0.22
C PRO A 138 20.47 -0.84 0.16
N GLU A 139 21.17 -0.86 1.29
CA GLU A 139 22.60 -1.21 1.32
C GLU A 139 22.79 -2.72 1.22
N ALA A 140 22.03 -3.50 2.00
CA ALA A 140 22.04 -4.95 1.88
C ALA A 140 21.59 -5.42 0.49
N TYR A 141 20.57 -4.79 -0.08
CA TYR A 141 20.10 -5.09 -1.44
C TYR A 141 21.14 -4.74 -2.51
N LYS A 142 21.85 -3.61 -2.39
CA LYS A 142 22.95 -3.26 -3.30
C LYS A 142 24.08 -4.28 -3.25
N ALA A 143 24.49 -4.71 -2.05
CA ALA A 143 25.52 -5.74 -1.89
C ALA A 143 25.10 -7.06 -2.54
N TYR A 144 23.88 -7.53 -2.24
CA TYR A 144 23.31 -8.73 -2.85
C TYR A 144 23.30 -8.68 -4.38
N ARG A 145 22.90 -7.54 -4.97
CA ARG A 145 22.92 -7.37 -6.42
C ARG A 145 24.32 -7.43 -7.01
N ALA A 146 25.30 -6.81 -6.35
CA ALA A 146 26.69 -6.81 -6.81
C ALA A 146 27.28 -8.23 -6.80
N GLU A 147 27.04 -8.99 -5.72
CA GLU A 147 27.50 -10.38 -5.57
C GLU A 147 26.90 -11.32 -6.62
N ASN A 148 25.65 -11.07 -7.02
CA ASN A 148 24.91 -11.93 -7.95
C ASN A 148 24.86 -11.39 -9.40
N GLY A 149 25.54 -10.29 -9.70
CA GLY A 149 25.55 -9.67 -11.03
C GLY A 149 24.17 -9.21 -11.52
N LEU A 150 23.30 -8.77 -10.61
CA LEU A 150 21.91 -8.41 -10.90
C LEU A 150 21.73 -6.90 -11.12
N SER A 151 20.92 -6.53 -12.11
CA SER A 151 20.43 -5.16 -12.28
C SER A 151 19.31 -4.82 -11.27
N GLU A 152 19.05 -3.53 -11.07
CA GLU A 152 17.89 -3.08 -10.31
C GLU A 152 16.61 -3.46 -11.07
N SER A 153 15.73 -4.23 -10.41
CA SER A 153 14.37 -4.49 -10.87
C SER A 153 13.50 -4.97 -9.72
N ARG A 154 12.18 -4.95 -9.87
CA ARG A 154 11.25 -5.55 -8.88
C ARG A 154 11.54 -7.05 -8.67
N GLU A 155 11.91 -7.77 -9.73
CA GLU A 155 12.29 -9.19 -9.64
C GLU A 155 13.56 -9.39 -8.79
N SER A 156 14.58 -8.56 -9.00
CA SER A 156 15.81 -8.57 -8.19
C SER A 156 15.52 -8.28 -6.71
N ARG A 157 14.62 -7.34 -6.41
CA ARG A 157 14.17 -7.06 -5.03
C ARG A 157 13.48 -8.27 -4.41
N ALA A 158 12.61 -8.94 -5.16
CA ALA A 158 11.91 -10.14 -4.68
C ALA A 158 12.90 -11.30 -4.40
N LYS A 159 13.90 -11.50 -5.27
CA LYS A 159 14.97 -12.48 -5.06
C LYS A 159 15.76 -12.19 -3.79
N TRP A 160 16.14 -10.92 -3.57
CA TRP A 160 16.80 -10.50 -2.33
C TRP A 160 15.90 -10.75 -1.11
N ALA A 161 14.64 -10.35 -1.16
CA ALA A 161 13.73 -10.51 -0.02
C ALA A 161 13.47 -11.98 0.34
N ALA A 162 13.49 -12.89 -0.65
CA ALA A 162 13.40 -14.33 -0.39
C ALA A 162 14.56 -14.87 0.45
N THR A 163 15.74 -14.22 0.44
CA THR A 163 16.89 -14.57 1.30
C THR A 163 16.72 -14.14 2.75
N GLN A 164 15.67 -13.37 3.07
CA GLN A 164 15.38 -12.83 4.40
C GLN A 164 14.33 -13.65 5.16
N LEU A 165 13.84 -14.76 4.58
CA LEU A 165 12.76 -15.59 5.11
C LEU A 165 13.22 -16.61 6.16
#